data_AF-A8UXU6-F1
#
_entry.id   AF-A8UXU6-F1
#
_cell.length_a   1.000
_cell.length_b   1.000
_cell.length_c   1.000
_cell.angle_alpha   90.00
_cell.angle_beta   90.00
_cell.angle_gamma   90.00
#
_symmetry.space_group_name_H-M   'P 1'
#
loop_
_entity.id
_entity.type
_entity.pdbx_description
1 polymer ?
#
loop_
_entity_poly.entity_id
_entity_poly.type
_entity_poly.pdbx_seq_one_letter_code
_entity_poly.pdbx_strand_id
1 'polypeptide(L)'
;MKLGELIPAKFLERENRFVCLVEVCGKPERVLIRNTGRLKELLVPGRKVYLREKNTGKYRHELILVELESGLVCVDSHLPPKLLLEHLLENSYPWKVKEYRYEYRVGNSRFDLLLNRKVLIETKSVNLVVDRTAMFPDAPTQRGRRHIEELMDNADKYEPAVVFIVQRKDAAKFTPNRGTDPDFSRALERFAREGFTVKAFLCDVKLEEIRVSREIPVIF
;
A
#
# COMPACT_ATOMS: atom_id res chain seq x y z
N MET A 1 0.37 -7.01 11.90
CA MET A 1 0.89 -8.17 11.15
C MET A 1 2.34 -8.46 11.53
N LYS A 2 2.65 -9.69 11.96
CA LYS A 2 4.03 -10.15 12.18
C LYS A 2 4.77 -10.39 10.85
N LEU A 3 6.06 -10.05 10.78
CA LEU A 3 6.89 -10.20 9.57
C LEU A 3 7.72 -11.48 9.54
N GLY A 4 7.96 -12.10 10.70
CA GLY A 4 8.89 -13.23 10.83
C GLY A 4 10.35 -12.75 10.83
N GLU A 5 11.26 -13.69 10.61
CA GLU A 5 12.68 -13.37 10.50
C GLU A 5 12.98 -12.65 9.18
N LEU A 6 13.73 -11.56 9.27
CA LEU A 6 14.14 -10.76 8.12
C LEU A 6 15.66 -10.73 8.00
N ILE A 7 16.15 -10.93 6.79
CA ILE A 7 17.58 -10.98 6.47
C ILE A 7 18.02 -9.60 5.97
N PRO A 8 19.01 -8.94 6.61
CA PRO A 8 19.52 -7.67 6.14
C PRO A 8 20.33 -7.85 4.86
N ALA A 9 20.18 -6.91 3.93
CA ALA A 9 20.89 -6.87 2.67
C ALA A 9 21.17 -5.42 2.25
N LYS A 10 22.02 -5.23 1.25
CA LYS A 10 22.29 -3.93 0.64
C LYS A 10 21.69 -3.89 -0.77
N PHE A 11 20.82 -2.92 -1.04
CA PHE A 11 20.23 -2.77 -2.36
C PHE A 11 21.30 -2.35 -3.38
N LEU A 12 21.33 -3.00 -4.54
CA LEU A 12 22.27 -2.68 -5.62
C LEU A 12 21.55 -1.98 -6.77
N GLU A 13 20.57 -2.64 -7.38
CA GLU A 13 19.82 -2.10 -8.51
C GLU A 13 18.43 -2.73 -8.62
N ARG A 14 17.54 -2.04 -9.34
CA ARG A 14 16.22 -2.57 -9.70
C ARG A 14 16.22 -2.90 -11.19
N GLU A 15 16.44 -4.17 -11.51
CA GLU A 15 16.49 -4.66 -12.89
C GLU A 15 15.17 -4.43 -13.64
N ASN A 16 14.03 -4.63 -12.95
CA ASN A 16 12.70 -4.36 -13.52
C ASN A 16 11.64 -4.20 -12.41
N ARG A 17 10.37 -4.08 -12.79
CA ARG A 17 9.25 -3.86 -11.85
C ARG A 17 9.08 -4.97 -10.80
N PHE A 18 9.60 -6.18 -11.04
CA PHE A 18 9.44 -7.35 -10.15
C PHE A 18 10.75 -7.87 -9.56
N VAL A 19 11.91 -7.40 -10.03
CA VAL A 19 13.21 -7.98 -9.65
C VAL A 19 14.17 -6.88 -9.23
N CYS A 20 14.80 -7.10 -8.08
CA CYS A 20 15.91 -6.30 -7.58
C CYS A 20 17.17 -7.17 -7.46
N LEU A 21 18.33 -6.56 -7.67
CA LEU A 21 19.61 -7.10 -7.29
C LEU A 21 20.00 -6.50 -5.93
N VAL A 22 20.39 -7.36 -5.00
CA VAL A 22 20.83 -6.98 -3.65
C VAL A 22 22.10 -7.72 -3.31
N GLU A 23 22.86 -7.25 -2.34
CA GLU A 23 24.03 -7.92 -1.79
C GLU A 23 23.67 -8.51 -0.42
N VAL A 24 23.76 -9.83 -0.31
CA VAL A 24 23.55 -10.59 0.93
C VAL A 24 24.89 -11.24 1.29
N CYS A 25 25.42 -10.94 2.48
CA CYS A 25 26.73 -11.45 2.91
C CYS A 25 27.85 -11.26 1.87
N GLY A 26 27.88 -10.10 1.20
CA GLY A 26 28.90 -9.76 0.18
C GLY A 26 28.70 -10.42 -1.19
N LYS A 27 27.59 -11.13 -1.43
CA LYS A 27 27.30 -11.76 -2.72
C LYS A 27 26.03 -11.17 -3.36
N PRO A 28 26.05 -10.87 -4.67
CA PRO A 28 24.87 -10.40 -5.37
C PRO A 28 23.83 -11.52 -5.49
N GLU A 29 22.58 -11.18 -5.21
CA GLU A 29 21.43 -12.06 -5.31
C GLU A 29 20.25 -11.32 -5.95
N ARG A 30 19.52 -12.02 -6.83
CA ARG A 30 18.26 -11.53 -7.40
C ARG A 30 17.10 -11.88 -6.48
N VAL A 31 16.32 -10.88 -6.12
CA VAL A 31 15.17 -11.00 -5.21
C VAL A 31 13.90 -10.47 -5.85
N LEU A 32 12.77 -11.03 -5.44
CA LEU A 32 11.44 -10.56 -5.86
C LEU A 32 11.11 -9.25 -5.13
N ILE A 33 10.48 -8.30 -5.81
CA ILE A 33 9.78 -7.17 -5.19
C ILE A 33 8.30 -7.19 -5.60
N ARG A 34 7.41 -7.11 -4.61
CA ARG A 34 5.95 -7.10 -4.81
C ARG A 34 5.40 -5.67 -4.82
N ASN A 35 5.89 -4.86 -5.76
CA ASN A 35 5.44 -3.49 -5.93
C ASN A 35 5.73 -3.05 -7.36
N THR A 36 4.71 -2.61 -8.10
CA THR A 36 4.87 -2.14 -9.47
C THR A 36 5.14 -0.64 -9.59
N GLY A 37 5.05 0.10 -8.47
CA GLY A 37 5.41 1.51 -8.37
C GLY A 37 6.88 1.76 -8.69
N ARG A 38 7.24 3.03 -8.89
CA ARG A 38 8.59 3.45 -9.26
C ARG A 38 9.58 3.33 -8.11
N LEU A 39 9.15 3.66 -6.88
CA LEU A 39 9.96 3.56 -5.65
C LEU A 39 11.37 4.19 -5.77
N LYS A 40 11.53 5.23 -6.60
CA LYS A 40 12.86 5.79 -6.96
C LYS A 40 13.58 6.39 -5.76
N GLU A 41 12.82 7.02 -4.90
CA GLU A 41 13.27 7.61 -3.65
C GLU A 41 13.58 6.56 -2.57
N LEU A 42 13.08 5.34 -2.72
CA LEU A 42 13.26 4.22 -1.77
C LEU A 42 14.34 3.24 -2.21
N LEU A 43 14.47 2.95 -3.48
CA LEU A 43 15.40 1.95 -4.01
C LEU A 43 16.64 2.63 -4.58
N VAL A 44 17.46 3.16 -3.67
CA VAL A 44 18.73 3.85 -3.99
C VAL A 44 19.89 2.89 -3.71
N PRO A 45 20.84 2.70 -4.66
CA PRO A 45 22.00 1.84 -4.48
C PRO A 45 22.73 2.11 -3.17
N GLY A 46 23.11 1.04 -2.49
CA GLY A 46 23.81 1.06 -1.21
C GLY A 46 22.90 1.15 0.02
N ARG A 47 21.60 1.37 -0.15
CA ARG A 47 20.66 1.44 0.96
C ARG A 47 20.43 0.07 1.59
N LYS A 48 20.28 0.05 2.92
CA LYS A 48 19.95 -1.17 3.66
C LYS A 48 18.48 -1.55 3.44
N VAL A 49 18.27 -2.83 3.14
CA VAL A 49 16.96 -3.42 2.88
C VAL A 49 16.85 -4.72 3.66
N TYR A 50 15.62 -5.19 3.82
CA TYR A 50 15.32 -6.40 4.56
C TYR A 50 14.52 -7.36 3.70
N LEU A 51 14.99 -8.59 3.67
CA LEU A 51 14.47 -9.66 2.84
C LEU A 51 13.71 -10.68 3.69
N ARG A 52 12.70 -11.29 3.10
CA ARG A 52 12.04 -12.48 3.65
C ARG A 52 12.36 -13.69 2.79
N GLU A 53 12.69 -14.81 3.43
CA GLU A 53 12.88 -16.08 2.74
C GLU A 53 11.54 -16.67 2.28
N LYS A 54 11.52 -17.20 1.06
CA LYS A 54 10.36 -17.82 0.42
C LYS A 54 10.61 -19.31 0.24
N ASN A 55 9.59 -20.10 0.57
CA ASN A 55 9.62 -21.55 0.39
C ASN A 55 9.33 -21.99 -1.06
N THR A 56 8.81 -21.10 -1.91
CA THR A 56 8.37 -21.43 -3.27
C THR A 56 8.68 -20.32 -4.30
N GLY A 57 8.76 -20.71 -5.57
CA GLY A 57 8.94 -19.81 -6.72
C GLY A 57 10.40 -19.59 -7.13
N LYS A 58 10.60 -18.80 -8.20
CA LYS A 58 11.91 -18.62 -8.85
C LYS A 58 12.98 -17.98 -7.97
N TYR A 59 12.60 -17.01 -7.13
CA TYR A 59 13.51 -16.25 -6.28
C TYR A 59 13.37 -16.72 -4.83
N ARG A 60 14.51 -17.03 -4.20
CA ARG A 60 14.61 -17.48 -2.81
C ARG A 60 14.15 -16.42 -1.83
N HIS A 61 14.48 -15.16 -2.09
CA HIS A 61 14.11 -14.04 -1.23
C HIS A 61 13.18 -13.04 -1.91
N GLU A 62 12.42 -12.32 -1.08
CA GLU A 62 11.66 -11.14 -1.47
C GLU A 62 12.02 -9.93 -0.61
N LEU A 63 12.11 -8.76 -1.23
CA LEU A 63 12.40 -7.50 -0.55
C LEU A 63 11.12 -6.96 0.10
N ILE A 64 11.15 -6.82 1.43
CA ILE A 64 9.98 -6.42 2.24
C ILE A 64 10.12 -5.00 2.76
N LEU A 65 11.27 -4.67 3.34
CA LEU A 65 11.49 -3.35 3.95
C LEU A 65 12.69 -2.65 3.33
N VAL A 66 12.60 -1.32 3.31
CA VAL A 66 13.69 -0.41 2.98
C VAL A 66 13.97 0.45 4.22
N GLU A 67 15.24 0.60 4.59
CA GLU A 67 15.67 1.46 5.68
C GLU A 67 15.98 2.88 5.17
N LEU A 68 15.28 3.86 5.73
CA LEU A 68 15.55 5.29 5.54
C LEU A 68 15.98 5.89 6.89
N GLU A 69 16.53 7.10 6.85
CA GLU A 69 16.83 7.88 8.06
C GLU A 69 15.57 8.12 8.92
N SER A 70 14.40 8.26 8.28
CA SER A 70 13.13 8.45 8.96
C SER A 70 12.51 7.14 9.51
N GLY A 71 13.11 5.99 9.21
CA GLY A 71 12.70 4.67 9.66
C GLY A 71 12.46 3.68 8.53
N LEU A 72 11.80 2.57 8.86
CA LEU A 72 11.51 1.49 7.92
C LEU A 72 10.28 1.82 7.05
N VAL A 73 10.37 1.45 5.78
CA VAL A 73 9.27 1.52 4.82
C VAL A 73 8.98 0.12 4.32
N CYS A 74 7.74 -0.34 4.43
CA CYS A 74 7.34 -1.59 3.79
C CYS A 74 6.94 -1.33 2.33
N VAL A 75 7.57 -2.06 1.42
CA VAL A 75 7.32 -1.92 -0.02
C VAL A 75 6.37 -2.97 -0.58
N ASP A 76 5.91 -3.95 0.20
CA ASP A 76 4.95 -4.94 -0.30
C ASP A 76 3.56 -4.30 -0.48
N SER A 77 3.15 -4.09 -1.73
CA SER A 77 1.90 -3.40 -2.06
C SER A 77 0.65 -4.27 -1.88
N HIS A 78 0.79 -5.53 -1.48
CA HIS A 78 -0.33 -6.47 -1.27
C HIS A 78 -0.79 -6.55 0.19
N LEU A 79 -0.04 -5.94 1.12
CA LEU A 79 -0.39 -5.92 2.54
C LEU A 79 -1.54 -4.97 2.94
N PRO A 80 -1.84 -3.86 2.22
CA PRO A 80 -2.87 -2.90 2.65
C PRO A 80 -4.22 -3.49 3.05
N PRO A 81 -4.84 -4.45 2.32
CA PRO A 81 -6.12 -5.03 2.71
C PRO A 81 -6.05 -5.73 4.07
N LYS A 82 -4.97 -6.49 4.30
CA LYS A 82 -4.76 -7.23 5.54
C LYS A 82 -4.47 -6.30 6.72
N LEU A 83 -3.61 -5.29 6.51
CA LEU A 83 -3.28 -4.29 7.53
C LEU A 83 -4.51 -3.50 7.96
N LEU A 84 -5.35 -3.12 7.00
CA LEU A 84 -6.62 -2.46 7.28
C LEU A 84 -7.56 -3.37 8.08
N LEU A 85 -7.74 -4.62 7.65
CA LEU A 85 -8.64 -5.54 8.34
C LEU A 85 -8.19 -5.81 9.78
N GLU A 86 -6.90 -6.08 10.01
CA GLU A 86 -6.35 -6.27 11.37
C GLU A 86 -6.64 -5.04 12.24
N HIS A 87 -6.43 -3.83 11.72
CA HIS A 87 -6.73 -2.59 12.44
C HIS A 87 -8.21 -2.45 12.80
N LEU A 88 -9.11 -2.72 11.84
CA LEU A 88 -10.56 -2.59 12.03
C LEU A 88 -11.13 -3.65 12.99
N LEU A 89 -10.47 -4.80 13.14
CA LEU A 89 -10.87 -5.84 14.09
C LEU A 89 -10.41 -5.52 15.53
N GLU A 90 -9.25 -4.87 15.68
CA GLU A 90 -8.66 -4.54 16.98
C GLU A 90 -9.17 -3.21 17.57
N ASN A 91 -9.72 -2.32 16.74
CA ASN A 91 -10.07 -0.95 17.14
C ASN A 91 -11.54 -0.65 16.87
N SER A 92 -12.11 0.27 17.66
CA SER A 92 -13.43 0.81 17.35
C SER A 92 -13.32 1.74 16.15
N TYR A 93 -13.89 1.32 15.03
CA TYR A 93 -14.05 2.14 13.83
C TYR A 93 -15.52 2.10 13.40
N PRO A 94 -16.06 3.14 12.73
CA PRO A 94 -17.45 3.14 12.27
C PRO A 94 -17.84 1.88 11.48
N TRP A 95 -16.90 1.31 10.73
CA TRP A 95 -17.07 0.00 10.09
C TRP A 95 -16.80 -1.15 11.07
N LYS A 96 -17.73 -1.39 12.00
CA LYS A 96 -17.65 -2.55 12.90
C LYS A 96 -17.66 -3.86 12.10
N VAL A 97 -16.53 -4.56 12.03
CA VAL A 97 -16.38 -5.77 11.22
C VAL A 97 -17.07 -6.97 11.90
N LYS A 98 -18.11 -7.52 11.27
CA LYS A 98 -18.77 -8.77 11.67
C LYS A 98 -18.51 -9.89 10.65
N GLU A 99 -18.59 -9.55 9.37
CA GLU A 99 -18.27 -10.43 8.24
C GLU A 99 -17.31 -9.70 7.30
N TYR A 100 -16.40 -10.42 6.66
CA TYR A 100 -15.55 -9.86 5.62
C TYR A 100 -15.26 -10.88 4.51
N ARG A 101 -14.97 -10.38 3.31
CA ARG A 101 -14.43 -11.16 2.19
C ARG A 101 -13.29 -10.38 1.55
N TYR A 102 -12.16 -11.04 1.35
CA TYR A 102 -11.09 -10.51 0.51
C TYR A 102 -11.43 -10.68 -0.96
N GLU A 103 -10.81 -9.87 -1.82
CA GLU A 103 -10.74 -10.12 -3.26
C GLU A 103 -12.16 -10.28 -3.86
N TYR A 104 -13.10 -9.44 -3.41
CA TYR A 104 -14.53 -9.56 -3.73
C TYR A 104 -14.81 -9.06 -5.14
N ARG A 105 -15.45 -9.90 -5.95
CA ARG A 105 -15.74 -9.59 -7.36
C ARG A 105 -17.07 -8.87 -7.50
N VAL A 106 -17.05 -7.74 -8.18
CA VAL A 106 -18.24 -6.99 -8.61
C VAL A 106 -18.10 -6.72 -10.10
N GLY A 107 -18.98 -7.33 -10.91
CA GLY A 107 -18.88 -7.30 -12.36
C GLY A 107 -17.53 -7.81 -12.87
N ASN A 108 -16.81 -6.95 -13.57
CA ASN A 108 -15.50 -7.24 -14.17
C ASN A 108 -14.31 -6.86 -13.29
N SER A 109 -14.56 -6.33 -12.10
CA SER A 109 -13.52 -5.86 -11.20
C SER A 109 -13.54 -6.61 -9.89
N ARG A 110 -12.42 -6.48 -9.21
CA ARG A 110 -12.17 -7.13 -7.94
C ARG A 110 -11.65 -6.09 -6.98
N PHE A 111 -12.37 -5.94 -5.89
CA PHE A 111 -12.07 -5.01 -4.81
C PHE A 111 -11.45 -5.76 -3.64
N ASP A 112 -10.59 -5.08 -2.90
CA ASP A 112 -9.76 -5.68 -1.89
C ASP A 112 -10.56 -6.29 -0.74
N LEU A 113 -11.62 -5.60 -0.29
CA LEU A 113 -12.46 -6.03 0.84
C LEU A 113 -13.94 -5.72 0.61
N LEU A 114 -14.79 -6.65 1.04
CA LEU A 114 -16.21 -6.40 1.33
C LEU A 114 -16.46 -6.65 2.81
N LEU A 115 -16.91 -5.64 3.56
CA LEU A 115 -17.26 -5.77 4.98
C LEU A 115 -18.78 -5.78 5.15
N ASN A 116 -19.28 -6.69 5.99
CA ASN A 116 -20.70 -6.81 6.37
C ASN A 116 -21.67 -6.84 5.18
N ARG A 117 -21.21 -7.36 4.03
CA ARG A 117 -21.94 -7.37 2.75
C ARG A 117 -22.37 -5.98 2.24
N LYS A 118 -21.80 -4.91 2.79
CA LYS A 118 -22.23 -3.54 2.51
C LYS A 118 -21.07 -2.62 2.15
N VAL A 119 -19.98 -2.60 2.91
CA VAL A 119 -18.87 -1.67 2.68
C VAL A 119 -17.89 -2.28 1.67
N LEU A 120 -17.79 -1.69 0.48
CA LEU A 120 -16.92 -2.16 -0.60
C LEU A 120 -15.68 -1.28 -0.64
N ILE A 121 -14.53 -1.87 -0.32
CA ILE A 121 -13.29 -1.13 -0.06
C ILE A 121 -12.24 -1.49 -1.10
N GLU A 122 -11.67 -0.46 -1.70
CA GLU A 122 -10.42 -0.53 -2.44
C GLU A 122 -9.30 0.10 -1.60
N THR A 123 -8.24 -0.65 -1.34
CA THR A 123 -7.05 -0.14 -0.66
C THR A 123 -5.96 0.27 -1.64
N LYS A 124 -5.09 1.19 -1.24
CA LYS A 124 -3.93 1.63 -2.02
C LYS A 124 -2.68 1.64 -1.14
N SER A 125 -1.60 1.02 -1.62
CA SER A 125 -0.28 1.11 -1.00
C SER A 125 0.35 2.46 -1.29
N VAL A 126 0.73 3.21 -0.26
CA VAL A 126 1.36 4.51 -0.40
C VAL A 126 2.78 4.48 0.18
N ASN A 127 3.75 4.77 -0.68
CA ASN A 127 5.17 4.72 -0.35
C ASN A 127 5.88 6.08 -0.57
N LEU A 128 5.38 6.88 -1.50
CA LEU A 128 5.88 8.21 -1.82
C LEU A 128 5.49 9.20 -0.72
N VAL A 129 6.50 9.82 -0.11
CA VAL A 129 6.35 10.87 0.90
C VAL A 129 7.32 12.00 0.56
N VAL A 130 6.79 13.22 0.42
CA VAL A 130 7.56 14.45 0.19
C VAL A 130 7.15 15.45 1.27
N ASP A 131 8.11 15.99 2.03
CA ASP A 131 7.86 16.96 3.11
C ASP A 131 6.74 16.52 4.07
N ARG A 132 6.84 15.27 4.54
CA ARG A 132 5.85 14.60 5.40
C ARG A 132 4.43 14.50 4.79
N THR A 133 4.29 14.65 3.49
CA THR A 133 3.04 14.49 2.76
C THR A 133 3.09 13.20 1.95
N ALA A 134 2.25 12.23 2.33
CA ALA A 134 2.07 11.00 1.57
C ALA A 134 1.28 11.26 0.30
N MET A 135 1.72 10.68 -0.82
CA MET A 135 1.17 10.96 -2.14
C MET A 135 0.90 9.69 -2.92
N PHE A 136 -0.24 9.62 -3.61
CA PHE A 136 -0.56 8.51 -4.51
C PHE A 136 -1.25 9.01 -5.79
N PRO A 137 -0.91 8.48 -6.98
CA PRO A 137 0.09 7.42 -7.21
C PRO A 137 1.51 7.98 -7.38
N ASP A 138 2.51 7.09 -7.45
CA ASP A 138 3.90 7.40 -7.80
C ASP A 138 4.22 7.18 -9.30
N ALA A 139 3.26 6.64 -10.05
CA ALA A 139 3.21 6.57 -11.51
C ALA A 139 1.75 6.61 -12.02
N PRO A 140 1.48 7.04 -13.26
CA PRO A 140 0.13 7.03 -13.82
C PRO A 140 -0.58 5.66 -13.66
N THR A 141 -1.85 5.67 -13.27
CA THR A 141 -2.63 4.46 -12.92
C THR A 141 -4.06 4.49 -13.48
N GLN A 142 -4.19 4.09 -14.75
CA GLN A 142 -5.51 3.89 -15.38
C GLN A 142 -6.38 2.89 -14.62
N ARG A 143 -5.78 1.83 -14.08
CA ARG A 143 -6.49 0.82 -13.27
C ARG A 143 -7.02 1.43 -11.97
N GLY A 144 -6.21 2.26 -11.29
CA GLY A 144 -6.65 2.93 -10.07
C GLY A 144 -7.84 3.85 -10.32
N ARG A 145 -7.81 4.62 -11.42
CA ARG A 145 -8.94 5.46 -11.82
C ARG A 145 -10.20 4.65 -12.11
N ARG A 146 -10.08 3.61 -12.93
CA ARG A 146 -11.20 2.72 -13.28
C ARG A 146 -11.84 2.09 -12.04
N HIS A 147 -11.05 1.66 -11.06
CA HIS A 147 -11.59 1.10 -9.81
C HIS A 147 -12.38 2.15 -9.01
N ILE A 148 -11.97 3.43 -8.99
CA ILE A 148 -12.75 4.50 -8.35
C ILE A 148 -14.09 4.69 -9.06
N GLU A 149 -14.09 4.76 -10.39
CA GLU A 149 -15.30 4.89 -11.19
C GLU A 149 -16.26 3.72 -10.94
N GLU A 150 -15.76 2.49 -10.95
CA GLU A 150 -16.57 1.30 -10.71
C GLU A 150 -17.08 1.20 -9.26
N LEU A 151 -16.37 1.74 -8.28
CA LEU A 151 -16.88 1.88 -6.91
C LEU A 151 -18.12 2.79 -6.88
N MET A 152 -18.08 3.92 -7.59
CA MET A 152 -19.20 4.86 -7.68
C MET A 152 -20.40 4.23 -8.41
N ASP A 153 -20.14 3.51 -9.50
CA ASP A 153 -21.17 2.82 -10.29
C ASP A 153 -21.95 1.75 -9.49
N ASN A 154 -21.40 1.32 -8.35
CA ASN A 154 -22.01 0.31 -7.47
C ASN A 154 -22.49 0.89 -6.12
N ALA A 155 -22.60 2.23 -6.01
CA ALA A 155 -23.04 2.92 -4.80
C ALA A 155 -24.54 2.70 -4.47
N ASP A 156 -25.34 2.20 -5.42
CA ASP A 156 -26.72 1.77 -5.19
C ASP A 156 -26.81 0.53 -4.28
N LYS A 157 -25.80 -0.35 -4.37
CA LYS A 157 -25.74 -1.63 -3.65
C LYS A 157 -24.84 -1.54 -2.42
N TYR A 158 -23.70 -0.86 -2.54
CA TYR A 158 -22.65 -0.86 -1.54
C TYR A 158 -22.37 0.55 -1.00
N GLU A 159 -21.67 0.61 0.13
CA GLU A 159 -21.04 1.81 0.66
C GLU A 159 -19.59 1.83 0.17
N PRO A 160 -19.25 2.67 -0.84
CA PRO A 160 -17.93 2.65 -1.43
C PRO A 160 -16.90 3.35 -0.54
N ALA A 161 -15.71 2.77 -0.43
CA ALA A 161 -14.59 3.40 0.25
C ALA A 161 -13.26 3.19 -0.45
N VAL A 162 -12.42 4.23 -0.42
CA VAL A 162 -11.01 4.17 -0.84
C VAL A 162 -10.14 4.42 0.37
N VAL A 163 -9.24 3.48 0.67
CA VAL A 163 -8.37 3.53 1.85
C VAL A 163 -6.91 3.47 1.47
N PHE A 164 -6.18 4.55 1.76
CA PHE A 164 -4.74 4.64 1.54
C PHE A 164 -3.98 4.14 2.77
N ILE A 165 -3.12 3.15 2.59
CA ILE A 165 -2.24 2.64 3.66
C ILE A 165 -0.83 3.13 3.38
N VAL A 166 -0.38 4.09 4.19
CA VAL A 166 0.96 4.67 4.16
C VAL A 166 1.89 3.75 4.96
N GLN A 167 2.62 2.90 4.27
CA GLN A 167 3.42 1.81 4.88
C GLN A 167 4.77 2.30 5.42
N ARG A 168 4.75 3.42 6.15
CA ARG A 168 5.87 4.13 6.79
C ARG A 168 5.32 5.17 7.78
N LYS A 169 6.13 5.62 8.74
CA LYS A 169 5.68 6.43 9.88
C LYS A 169 5.89 7.95 9.79
N ASP A 170 6.51 8.43 8.71
CA ASP A 170 7.03 9.80 8.61
C ASP A 170 6.12 10.76 7.82
N ALA A 171 4.92 10.32 7.44
CA ALA A 171 3.89 11.20 6.90
C ALA A 171 3.00 11.79 8.01
N ALA A 172 2.51 13.00 7.77
CA ALA A 172 1.56 13.71 8.63
C ALA A 172 0.18 13.86 7.98
N LYS A 173 0.10 13.80 6.65
CA LYS A 173 -1.12 13.96 5.84
C LYS A 173 -0.98 13.22 4.52
N PHE A 174 -2.10 12.99 3.84
CA PHE A 174 -2.17 12.38 2.51
C PHE A 174 -2.81 13.33 1.49
N THR A 175 -2.37 13.28 0.24
CA THR A 175 -3.00 13.98 -0.90
C THR A 175 -2.89 13.12 -2.17
N PRO A 176 -3.87 13.16 -3.10
CA PRO A 176 -3.65 12.59 -4.42
C PRO A 176 -2.52 13.34 -5.14
N ASN A 177 -1.70 12.59 -5.88
CA ASN A 177 -0.54 13.12 -6.58
C ASN A 177 -0.94 13.65 -7.98
N ARG A 178 -1.55 14.83 -8.00
CA ARG A 178 -2.03 15.46 -9.25
C ARG A 178 -0.92 15.64 -10.29
N GLY A 179 0.31 15.94 -9.85
CA GLY A 179 1.45 16.09 -10.76
C GLY A 179 1.83 14.80 -11.49
N THR A 180 1.52 13.64 -10.90
CA THR A 180 1.80 12.33 -11.52
C THR A 180 0.61 11.77 -12.29
N ASP A 181 -0.60 11.91 -11.75
CA ASP A 181 -1.82 11.44 -12.41
C ASP A 181 -3.00 12.40 -12.13
N PRO A 182 -3.20 13.40 -13.01
CA PRO A 182 -4.33 14.33 -12.89
C PRO A 182 -5.70 13.66 -12.99
N ASP A 183 -5.81 12.58 -13.76
CA ASP A 183 -7.08 11.87 -13.99
C ASP A 183 -7.50 11.09 -12.75
N PHE A 184 -6.57 10.34 -12.14
CA PHE A 184 -6.82 9.66 -10.87
C PHE A 184 -7.22 10.67 -9.78
N SER A 185 -6.52 11.80 -9.70
CA SER A 185 -6.78 12.83 -8.69
C SER A 185 -8.18 13.42 -8.84
N ARG A 186 -8.58 13.77 -10.07
CA ARG A 186 -9.95 14.24 -10.36
C ARG A 186 -11.02 13.21 -10.00
N ALA A 187 -10.79 11.93 -10.31
CA ALA A 187 -11.72 10.86 -9.98
C ALA A 187 -11.89 10.71 -8.46
N LEU A 188 -10.79 10.74 -7.70
CA LEU A 188 -10.82 10.64 -6.23
C LEU A 188 -11.48 11.87 -5.59
N GLU A 189 -11.23 13.07 -6.11
CA GLU A 189 -11.89 14.30 -5.66
C GLU A 189 -13.39 14.27 -5.91
N ARG A 190 -13.83 13.80 -7.09
CA ARG A 190 -15.24 13.59 -7.39
C ARG A 190 -15.86 12.58 -6.42
N PHE A 191 -15.20 11.44 -6.22
CA PHE A 191 -15.61 10.41 -5.28
C PHE A 191 -15.83 10.97 -3.87
N ALA A 192 -14.91 11.79 -3.38
CA ALA A 192 -15.05 12.44 -2.07
C ALA A 192 -16.16 13.50 -2.03
N ARG A 193 -16.31 14.30 -3.10
CA ARG A 193 -17.38 15.33 -3.20
C ARG A 193 -18.79 14.73 -3.22
N GLU A 194 -18.93 13.51 -3.73
CA GLU A 194 -20.20 12.76 -3.68
C GLU A 194 -20.49 12.15 -2.29
N GLY A 195 -19.60 12.36 -1.31
CA GLY A 195 -19.78 11.94 0.07
C GLY A 195 -19.29 10.52 0.35
N PHE A 196 -18.65 9.85 -0.61
CA PHE A 196 -18.07 8.53 -0.40
C PHE A 196 -16.81 8.59 0.48
N THR A 197 -16.51 7.48 1.16
CA THR A 197 -15.49 7.50 2.20
C THR A 197 -14.07 7.41 1.61
N VAL A 198 -13.25 8.43 1.87
CA VAL A 198 -11.81 8.41 1.58
C VAL A 198 -11.01 8.53 2.87
N LYS A 199 -10.13 7.57 3.12
CA LYS A 199 -9.34 7.49 4.36
C LYS A 199 -7.88 7.24 4.07
N ALA A 200 -7.01 7.73 4.94
CA ALA A 200 -5.59 7.44 4.90
C ALA A 200 -5.10 7.04 6.29
N PHE A 201 -4.34 5.96 6.36
CA PHE A 201 -3.79 5.43 7.60
C PHE A 201 -2.27 5.35 7.51
N LEU A 202 -1.61 5.73 8.59
CA LEU A 202 -0.18 5.63 8.76
C LEU A 202 0.16 4.29 9.42
N CYS A 203 1.27 3.68 9.01
CA CYS A 203 1.77 2.46 9.65
C CYS A 203 3.04 2.72 10.46
N ASP A 204 3.11 2.09 11.63
CA ASP A 204 4.36 1.84 12.31
C ASP A 204 4.99 0.55 11.75
N VAL A 205 6.19 0.69 11.21
CA VAL A 205 6.94 -0.41 10.58
C VAL A 205 8.16 -0.71 11.44
N LYS A 206 8.23 -1.93 11.94
CA LYS A 206 9.35 -2.50 12.69
C LYS A 206 9.83 -3.77 11.99
N LEU A 207 10.97 -4.32 12.42
CA LEU A 207 11.49 -5.57 11.84
C LEU A 207 10.59 -6.76 12.18
N GLU A 208 9.93 -6.73 13.32
CA GLU A 208 9.11 -7.83 13.83
C GLU A 208 7.67 -7.75 13.32
N GLU A 209 7.17 -6.53 13.07
CA GLU A 209 5.77 -6.30 12.72
C GLU A 209 5.50 -4.98 12.00
N ILE A 210 4.38 -4.96 11.29
CA ILE A 210 3.75 -3.76 10.73
C ILE A 210 2.38 -3.62 11.37
N ARG A 211 2.05 -2.43 11.85
CA ARG A 211 0.71 -2.11 12.35
C ARG A 211 0.24 -0.77 11.79
N VAL A 212 -1.05 -0.68 11.48
CA VAL A 212 -1.68 0.63 11.33
C VAL A 212 -1.66 1.33 12.68
N SER A 213 -1.11 2.54 12.73
CA SER A 213 -0.99 3.31 13.97
C SER A 213 -2.15 4.29 14.14
N ARG A 214 -2.42 5.13 13.13
CA ARG A 214 -3.47 6.15 13.20
C ARG A 214 -3.97 6.59 11.83
N GLU A 215 -5.18 7.13 11.80
CA GLU A 215 -5.69 7.88 10.66
C GLU A 215 -4.92 9.22 10.51
N ILE A 216 -4.65 9.62 9.28
CA ILE A 216 -4.07 10.91 8.92
C ILE A 216 -5.02 11.67 7.99
N PRO A 217 -5.05 13.01 8.03
CA PRO A 217 -5.94 13.79 7.20
C PRO A 217 -5.67 13.58 5.70
N VAL A 218 -6.77 13.44 4.95
CA VAL A 218 -6.79 13.45 3.48
C VAL A 218 -7.07 14.88 3.03
N ILE A 219 -6.17 15.43 2.21
CA ILE A 219 -6.27 16.77 1.63
C ILE A 219 -6.44 16.62 0.11
N PHE A 220 -7.31 17.45 -0.46
CA PHE A 220 -7.61 17.51 -1.89
C PHE A 220 -7.14 18.83 -2.51
#